data_AF-A0A508YGQ9-F1
#
_entry.id   AF-A0A508YGQ9-F1
#
_cell.length_a   1.000
_cell.length_b   1.000
_cell.length_c   1.000
_cell.angle_alpha   90.00
_cell.angle_beta   90.00
_cell.angle_gamma   90.00
#
_symmetry.space_group_name_H-M   'P 1'
#
loop_
_entity.id
_entity.type
_entity.pdbx_description
1 polymer ?
#
loop_
_entity_poly.entity_id
_entity_poly.type
_entity_poly.pdbx_seq_one_letter_code
_entity_poly.pdbx_strand_id
1 'polypeptide(L)'
;MKKYRIDLPAKAVENLELEKNTSLVLMVDNKTLTIRPSRTVEMLPQIMMRWYLIPAVLAAVIFFCLSWSNHHWVISLTGNWSIGFASLYLGTFSGVVAFATAFIRQKRHRSGPAMELHWRNLPTLLIAFGTILAISIMIVFWLAEKMFAGASFDIYTSTLFVFLFVAAITYGMLNLAMTISEAVITNSMMIMIIGGMLFSMLTNSNRDWWHYNFSYLGTQQNATYWRFNITLIFSALLMATLVDYLFFNLQKKYPDRGVKVLRILLYAEAACLGGIGCFPNDPQYHVFHDRISMWLVYIMILIIGLLRWLMPGLSRQFLKISYIIGGIMALDWLVFKATSYLSLTAFELLEFGLSFSWLLLLFQNLEYLARIGDQIFPVRIEKNDDHQ
;
A
#
# COMPACT_ATOMS: atom_id res chain seq x y z
N MET A 1 -6.55 44.57 22.38
CA MET A 1 -6.02 43.20 22.13
C MET A 1 -4.55 43.31 21.74
N LYS A 2 -3.68 42.48 22.31
CA LYS A 2 -2.27 42.39 21.87
C LYS A 2 -2.25 41.87 20.43
N LYS A 3 -1.59 42.58 19.52
CA LYS A 3 -1.47 42.20 18.11
C LYS A 3 -0.13 41.48 17.92
N TYR A 4 -0.20 40.26 17.38
CA TYR A 4 0.97 39.46 17.03
C TYR A 4 1.02 39.36 15.51
N ARG A 5 2.22 39.52 14.93
CA ARG A 5 2.47 39.39 13.49
C ARG A 5 3.40 38.19 13.24
N ILE A 6 3.13 37.50 12.15
CA ILE A 6 3.90 36.35 11.66
C ILE A 6 4.29 36.70 10.22
N ASP A 7 5.58 36.89 9.98
CA ASP A 7 6.08 37.18 8.65
C ASP A 7 6.24 35.88 7.86
N LEU A 8 5.48 35.73 6.79
CA LEU A 8 5.57 34.57 5.93
C LEU A 8 6.80 34.71 5.01
N PRO A 9 7.72 33.74 4.99
CA PRO A 9 8.86 33.78 4.08
C PRO A 9 8.38 33.79 2.62
N ALA A 10 9.08 34.54 1.76
CA ALA A 10 8.71 34.70 0.35
C ALA A 10 8.52 33.35 -0.39
N LYS A 11 9.39 32.37 -0.09
CA LYS A 11 9.26 31.00 -0.64
C LYS A 11 7.96 30.30 -0.23
N ALA A 12 7.46 30.54 0.98
CA ALA A 12 6.19 29.98 1.43
C ALA A 12 5.00 30.62 0.71
N VAL A 13 5.08 31.93 0.44
CA VAL A 13 4.08 32.69 -0.32
C VAL A 13 4.05 32.23 -1.78
N GLU A 14 5.22 32.01 -2.38
CA GLU A 14 5.38 31.50 -3.75
C GLU A 14 4.89 30.05 -3.87
N ASN A 15 5.31 29.16 -2.96
CA ASN A 15 4.89 27.75 -2.95
C ASN A 15 3.37 27.58 -2.77
N LEU A 16 2.72 28.49 -2.05
CA LEU A 16 1.28 28.47 -1.82
C LEU A 16 0.50 29.33 -2.83
N GLU A 17 1.18 29.94 -3.80
CA GLU A 17 0.61 30.85 -4.81
C GLU A 17 -0.31 31.92 -4.17
N LEU A 18 0.10 32.47 -3.02
CA LEU A 18 -0.72 33.42 -2.27
C LEU A 18 -0.73 34.80 -2.94
N GLU A 19 -1.91 35.26 -3.34
CA GLU A 19 -2.12 36.63 -3.81
C GLU A 19 -2.24 37.62 -2.64
N LYS A 20 -1.94 38.90 -2.90
CA LYS A 20 -2.14 39.99 -1.96
C LYS A 20 -3.63 40.08 -1.59
N ASN A 21 -3.96 39.88 -0.30
CA ASN A 21 -5.31 39.75 0.29
C ASN A 21 -5.97 38.36 0.25
N THR A 22 -5.21 37.28 0.06
CA THR A 22 -5.75 35.93 0.26
C THR A 22 -6.15 35.73 1.73
N SER A 23 -7.42 35.42 1.99
CA SER A 23 -7.91 35.09 3.34
C SER A 23 -7.27 33.78 3.82
N LEU A 24 -6.57 33.83 4.95
CA LEU A 24 -5.95 32.66 5.58
C LEU A 24 -6.75 32.27 6.84
N VAL A 25 -6.82 30.97 7.11
CA VAL A 25 -7.39 30.41 8.33
C VAL A 25 -6.25 29.83 9.16
N LEU A 26 -6.25 30.19 10.45
CA LEU A 26 -5.28 29.73 11.43
C LEU A 26 -5.97 28.69 12.32
N MET A 27 -5.55 27.44 12.21
CA MET A 27 -6.01 26.35 13.06
C MET A 27 -5.00 26.11 14.18
N VAL A 28 -5.50 26.04 15.42
CA VAL A 28 -4.72 25.68 16.59
C VAL A 28 -5.22 24.33 17.08
N ASP A 29 -4.40 23.29 16.95
CA ASP A 29 -4.71 21.95 17.42
C ASP A 29 -3.44 21.28 17.96
N ASN A 30 -3.54 20.54 19.07
CA ASN A 30 -2.42 19.78 19.66
C ASN A 30 -1.09 20.55 19.81
N LYS A 31 -1.14 21.82 20.24
CA LYS A 31 0.03 22.73 20.33
C LYS A 31 0.74 23.01 18.99
N THR A 32 0.09 22.68 17.88
CA THR A 32 0.53 23.05 16.53
C THR A 32 -0.31 24.21 16.00
N LEU A 33 0.33 25.07 15.22
CA LEU A 33 -0.30 26.20 14.57
C LEU A 33 -0.19 25.98 13.07
N THR A 34 -1.32 25.78 12.40
CA THR A 34 -1.37 25.52 10.96
C THR A 34 -2.11 26.66 10.26
N ILE A 35 -1.46 27.31 9.31
CA ILE A 35 -2.04 28.38 8.51
C ILE A 35 -2.35 27.82 7.12
N ARG A 36 -3.60 27.95 6.66
CA ARG A 36 -4.01 27.48 5.33
C ARG A 36 -4.89 28.52 4.62
N PRO A 37 -4.93 28.58 3.29
CA PRO A 37 -5.89 29.42 2.58
C PRO A 37 -7.33 29.05 2.96
N SER A 38 -8.21 30.03 3.16
CA SER A 38 -9.61 29.78 3.59
C SER A 38 -10.38 28.87 2.63
N ARG A 39 -10.00 28.82 1.35
CA ARG A 39 -10.56 27.90 0.35
C ARG A 39 -10.26 26.42 0.61
N THR A 40 -9.26 26.11 1.44
CA THR A 40 -8.83 24.73 1.74
C THR A 40 -9.51 24.12 2.96
N VAL A 41 -10.26 24.91 3.73
CA VAL A 41 -10.93 24.44 4.96
C VAL A 41 -12.10 23.49 4.65
N GLU A 42 -12.61 23.49 3.42
CA GLU A 42 -13.68 22.60 2.96
C GLU A 42 -13.25 21.73 1.77
N MET A 43 -12.33 20.79 1.96
CA MET A 43 -12.09 19.76 0.93
C MET A 43 -11.82 18.39 1.55
N LEU A 44 -12.84 17.79 2.19
CA LEU A 44 -12.98 16.34 1.98
C LEU A 44 -13.07 16.13 0.46
N PRO A 45 -12.41 15.13 -0.14
CA PRO A 45 -12.60 14.82 -1.55
C PRO A 45 -14.10 14.60 -1.81
N GLN A 46 -14.80 15.63 -2.32
CA GLN A 46 -16.21 15.52 -2.64
C GLN A 46 -16.31 14.77 -3.97
N ILE A 47 -16.19 13.45 -3.88
CA ILE A 47 -16.41 12.56 -5.01
C ILE A 47 -17.88 12.73 -5.40
N MET A 48 -18.14 13.34 -6.56
CA MET A 48 -19.51 13.54 -7.01
C MET A 48 -20.24 12.19 -7.08
N MET A 49 -21.46 12.15 -6.56
CA MET A 49 -22.24 10.90 -6.40
C MET A 49 -22.30 10.06 -7.68
N ARG A 50 -22.36 10.73 -8.84
CA ARG A 50 -22.42 10.09 -10.16
C ARG A 50 -21.26 9.12 -10.42
N TRP A 51 -20.06 9.38 -9.90
CA TRP A 51 -18.88 8.55 -10.19
C TRP A 51 -18.92 7.16 -9.57
N TYR A 52 -19.64 6.98 -8.46
CA TYR A 52 -19.81 5.66 -7.84
C TYR A 52 -21.22 5.10 -7.97
N LEU A 53 -22.25 5.96 -8.10
CA LEU A 53 -23.62 5.50 -8.29
C LEU A 53 -23.90 5.00 -9.71
N ILE A 54 -23.37 5.64 -10.77
CA ILE A 54 -23.63 5.17 -12.15
C ILE A 54 -23.08 3.74 -12.37
N PRO A 55 -21.81 3.42 -12.03
CA PRO A 55 -21.31 2.06 -12.13
C PRO A 55 -22.13 1.06 -11.29
N ALA A 56 -22.56 1.46 -10.10
CA ALA A 56 -23.38 0.63 -9.23
C ALA A 56 -24.77 0.34 -9.81
N VAL A 57 -25.44 1.34 -10.39
CA VAL A 57 -26.72 1.15 -11.09
C VAL A 57 -26.54 0.21 -12.28
N LEU A 58 -25.49 0.42 -13.09
CA LEU A 58 -25.22 -0.46 -14.24
C LEU A 58 -24.96 -1.90 -13.80
N ALA A 59 -24.14 -2.12 -12.77
CA ALA A 59 -23.88 -3.43 -12.21
C ALA A 59 -25.15 -4.09 -11.66
N ALA A 60 -26.00 -3.35 -10.96
CA ALA A 60 -27.26 -3.84 -10.43
C ALA A 60 -28.24 -4.23 -11.54
N VAL A 61 -28.35 -3.42 -12.60
CA VAL A 61 -29.18 -3.74 -13.79
C VAL A 61 -28.66 -5.00 -14.48
N ILE A 62 -27.35 -5.12 -14.69
CA ILE A 62 -26.74 -6.32 -15.28
C ILE A 62 -27.05 -7.56 -14.42
N PHE A 63 -26.85 -7.47 -13.11
CA PHE A 63 -27.12 -8.56 -12.18
C PHE A 63 -28.61 -8.97 -12.17
N PHE A 64 -29.52 -7.99 -12.16
CA PHE A 64 -30.96 -8.22 -12.20
C PHE A 64 -31.38 -8.90 -13.50
N CYS A 65 -30.96 -8.38 -14.65
CA CYS A 65 -31.29 -8.96 -15.96
C CYS A 65 -30.78 -10.39 -16.11
N LEU A 66 -29.54 -10.66 -15.68
CA LEU A 66 -28.98 -12.01 -15.72
C LEU A 66 -29.69 -12.96 -14.76
N SER A 67 -30.02 -12.51 -13.54
CA SER A 67 -30.73 -13.36 -12.57
C SER A 67 -32.15 -13.66 -13.03
N TRP A 68 -32.84 -12.67 -13.61
CA TRP A 68 -34.18 -12.83 -14.18
C TRP A 68 -34.18 -13.82 -15.36
N SER A 69 -33.25 -13.66 -16.31
CA SER A 69 -33.15 -14.51 -17.49
C SER A 69 -32.83 -15.97 -17.15
N ASN A 70 -32.11 -16.21 -16.05
CA ASN A 70 -31.76 -17.56 -15.59
C ASN A 70 -32.74 -18.11 -14.54
N HIS A 71 -33.88 -17.43 -14.32
CA HIS A 71 -34.90 -17.82 -13.34
C HIS A 71 -34.38 -17.98 -11.90
N HIS A 72 -33.36 -17.19 -11.53
CA HIS A 72 -32.84 -17.11 -10.17
C HIS A 72 -33.66 -16.13 -9.33
N TRP A 73 -34.77 -16.62 -8.78
CA TRP A 73 -35.71 -15.82 -7.97
C TRP A 73 -35.28 -15.64 -6.51
N VAL A 74 -34.54 -16.60 -5.99
CA VAL A 74 -33.97 -16.60 -4.64
C VAL A 74 -32.46 -16.76 -4.77
N ILE A 75 -31.72 -15.82 -4.20
CA ILE A 75 -30.27 -15.73 -4.35
C ILE A 75 -29.63 -15.74 -2.97
N SER A 76 -28.69 -16.67 -2.79
CA SER A 76 -27.93 -16.82 -1.55
C SER A 76 -26.96 -15.66 -1.34
N LEU A 77 -26.63 -15.38 -0.08
CA LEU A 77 -25.62 -14.39 0.29
C LEU A 77 -24.22 -14.79 -0.22
N THR A 78 -23.88 -16.08 -0.10
CA THR A 78 -22.60 -16.66 -0.53
C THR A 78 -22.80 -17.91 -1.39
N GLY A 79 -21.73 -18.38 -2.04
CA GLY A 79 -21.74 -19.53 -2.95
C GLY A 79 -21.73 -19.16 -4.44
N ASN A 80 -22.00 -20.14 -5.29
CA ASN A 80 -22.08 -19.95 -6.75
C ASN A 80 -23.32 -19.12 -7.10
N TRP A 81 -23.15 -18.11 -7.96
CA TRP A 81 -24.22 -17.16 -8.33
C TRP A 81 -24.94 -16.52 -7.11
N SER A 82 -24.16 -15.84 -6.28
CA SER A 82 -24.59 -15.21 -5.02
C SER A 82 -24.39 -13.69 -5.02
N ILE A 83 -24.89 -13.01 -3.98
CA ILE A 83 -24.58 -11.58 -3.73
C ILE A 83 -23.06 -11.39 -3.60
N GLY A 84 -22.38 -12.29 -2.90
CA GLY A 84 -20.92 -12.29 -2.77
C GLY A 84 -20.20 -12.48 -4.10
N PHE A 85 -20.67 -13.40 -4.94
CA PHE A 85 -20.15 -13.59 -6.29
C PHE A 85 -20.30 -12.31 -7.13
N ALA A 86 -21.49 -11.72 -7.19
CA ALA A 86 -21.72 -10.49 -7.94
C ALA A 86 -20.88 -9.32 -7.42
N SER A 87 -20.78 -9.18 -6.10
CA SER A 87 -19.96 -8.15 -5.45
C SER A 87 -18.47 -8.33 -5.77
N LEU A 88 -17.97 -9.57 -5.82
CA LEU A 88 -16.60 -9.87 -6.20
C LEU A 88 -16.32 -9.46 -7.65
N TYR A 89 -17.09 -9.94 -8.62
CA TYR A 89 -16.78 -9.70 -10.03
C TYR A 89 -17.17 -8.29 -10.49
N LEU A 90 -18.42 -7.88 -10.26
CA LEU A 90 -18.90 -6.56 -10.69
C LEU A 90 -18.29 -5.44 -9.86
N GLY A 91 -18.14 -5.66 -8.54
CA GLY A 91 -17.52 -4.69 -7.64
C GLY A 91 -16.04 -4.50 -7.92
N THR A 92 -15.26 -5.58 -8.07
CA THR A 92 -13.83 -5.45 -8.41
C THR A 92 -13.65 -4.79 -9.77
N PHE A 93 -14.41 -5.21 -10.78
CA PHE A 93 -14.33 -4.58 -12.11
C PHE A 93 -14.66 -3.08 -12.06
N SER A 94 -15.79 -2.71 -11.45
CA SER A 94 -16.21 -1.31 -11.32
C SER A 94 -15.19 -0.49 -10.52
N GLY A 95 -14.68 -1.03 -9.42
CA GLY A 95 -13.68 -0.39 -8.58
C GLY A 95 -12.35 -0.17 -9.29
N VAL A 96 -11.83 -1.17 -10.01
CA VAL A 96 -10.59 -1.06 -10.78
C VAL A 96 -10.72 -0.04 -11.92
N VAL A 97 -11.85 -0.05 -12.65
CA VAL A 97 -12.13 0.95 -13.69
C VAL A 97 -12.25 2.35 -13.09
N ALA A 98 -12.91 2.50 -11.95
CA ALA A 98 -13.04 3.78 -11.28
C ALA A 98 -11.70 4.33 -10.78
N PHE A 99 -10.84 3.46 -10.21
CA PHE A 99 -9.48 3.83 -9.84
C PHE A 99 -8.66 4.25 -11.07
N ALA A 100 -8.71 3.46 -12.15
CA ALA A 100 -7.99 3.75 -13.39
C ALA A 100 -8.40 5.10 -13.98
N THR A 101 -9.71 5.35 -14.07
CA THR A 101 -10.25 6.60 -14.62
C THR A 101 -9.88 7.80 -13.74
N ALA A 102 -9.96 7.69 -12.41
CA ALA A 102 -9.52 8.73 -11.49
C ALA A 102 -8.02 9.02 -11.63
N PHE A 103 -7.18 7.99 -11.68
CA PHE A 103 -5.73 8.13 -11.85
C PHE A 103 -5.37 8.80 -13.19
N ILE A 104 -5.95 8.31 -14.30
CA ILE A 104 -5.73 8.86 -15.65
C ILE A 104 -6.18 10.32 -15.71
N ARG A 105 -7.35 10.64 -15.12
CA ARG A 105 -7.89 12.00 -15.10
C ARG A 105 -6.97 12.94 -14.33
N GLN A 106 -6.54 12.56 -13.13
CA GLN A 106 -5.58 13.31 -12.32
C GLN A 106 -4.28 13.57 -13.10
N LYS A 107 -3.75 12.54 -13.79
CA LYS A 107 -2.57 12.65 -14.64
C LYS A 107 -2.74 13.62 -15.80
N ARG A 108 -3.87 13.55 -16.52
CA ARG A 108 -4.13 14.41 -17.68
C ARG A 108 -4.34 15.88 -17.28
N HIS A 109 -5.01 16.13 -16.16
CA HIS A 109 -5.27 17.48 -15.66
C HIS A 109 -4.15 18.03 -14.77
N ARG A 110 -3.05 17.28 -14.59
CA ARG A 110 -1.91 17.66 -13.73
C ARG A 110 -2.34 18.08 -12.32
N SER A 111 -3.25 17.30 -11.74
CA SER A 111 -3.88 17.58 -10.45
C SER A 111 -3.88 16.34 -9.56
N GLY A 112 -3.70 16.51 -8.25
CA GLY A 112 -3.82 15.42 -7.28
C GLY A 112 -2.60 14.49 -7.21
N PRO A 113 -2.62 13.48 -6.32
CA PRO A 113 -1.43 12.70 -5.99
C PRO A 113 -0.86 11.87 -7.13
N ALA A 114 -1.69 11.47 -8.11
CA ALA A 114 -1.21 10.72 -9.25
C ALA A 114 -0.16 11.50 -10.08
N MET A 115 -0.07 12.83 -9.95
CA MET A 115 0.93 13.65 -10.65
C MET A 115 2.37 13.20 -10.36
N GLU A 116 2.67 12.74 -9.15
CA GLU A 116 4.03 12.39 -8.72
C GLU A 116 4.44 10.96 -9.13
N LEU A 117 3.49 10.11 -9.49
CA LEU A 117 3.73 8.73 -9.91
C LEU A 117 4.05 8.61 -11.40
N HIS A 118 4.92 7.71 -11.84
CA HIS A 118 5.11 7.50 -13.27
C HIS A 118 3.92 6.74 -13.90
N TRP A 119 3.69 6.90 -15.21
CA TRP A 119 2.65 6.16 -15.94
C TRP A 119 2.82 4.64 -15.84
N ARG A 120 4.05 4.15 -15.71
CA ARG A 120 4.36 2.71 -15.51
C ARG A 120 3.77 2.15 -14.21
N ASN A 121 3.43 2.99 -13.24
CA ASN A 121 2.89 2.56 -11.95
C ASN A 121 1.39 2.28 -12.02
N LEU A 122 0.69 2.76 -13.04
CA LEU A 122 -0.75 2.54 -13.16
C LEU A 122 -1.10 1.04 -13.26
N PRO A 123 -0.51 0.24 -14.18
CA PRO A 123 -0.77 -1.20 -14.23
C PRO A 123 -0.46 -1.90 -12.90
N THR A 124 0.68 -1.55 -12.31
CA THR A 124 1.15 -2.09 -11.03
C THR A 124 0.16 -1.85 -9.89
N LEU A 125 -0.33 -0.61 -9.76
CA LEU A 125 -1.32 -0.23 -8.75
C LEU A 125 -2.69 -0.84 -9.01
N LEU A 126 -3.12 -0.93 -10.27
CA LEU A 126 -4.40 -1.57 -10.63
C LEU A 126 -4.41 -3.04 -10.22
N ILE A 127 -3.33 -3.76 -10.52
CA ILE A 127 -3.18 -5.18 -10.17
C ILE A 127 -3.12 -5.34 -8.64
N ALA A 128 -2.27 -4.56 -7.97
CA ALA A 128 -2.09 -4.67 -6.53
C ALA A 128 -3.36 -4.31 -5.75
N PHE A 129 -3.93 -3.12 -5.97
CA PHE A 129 -5.14 -2.69 -5.27
C PHE A 129 -6.38 -3.46 -5.71
N GLY A 130 -6.47 -3.86 -6.99
CA GLY A 130 -7.54 -4.74 -7.46
C GLY A 130 -7.52 -6.10 -6.76
N THR A 131 -6.33 -6.65 -6.50
CA THR A 131 -6.21 -7.91 -5.75
C THR A 131 -6.51 -7.73 -4.27
N ILE A 132 -5.99 -6.67 -3.64
CA ILE A 132 -6.32 -6.36 -2.24
C ILE A 132 -7.85 -6.24 -2.09
N LEU A 133 -8.50 -5.54 -3.02
CA LEU A 133 -9.95 -5.42 -3.07
C LEU A 133 -10.64 -6.78 -3.20
N ALA A 134 -10.24 -7.61 -4.17
CA ALA A 134 -10.83 -8.92 -4.40
C ALA A 134 -10.70 -9.82 -3.16
N ILE A 135 -9.51 -9.89 -2.55
CA ILE A 135 -9.27 -10.65 -1.33
C ILE A 135 -10.10 -10.10 -0.17
N SER A 136 -10.20 -8.78 -0.03
CA SER A 136 -11.01 -8.15 1.02
C SER A 136 -12.49 -8.51 0.88
N ILE A 137 -13.03 -8.49 -0.34
CA ILE A 137 -14.41 -8.92 -0.62
C ILE A 137 -14.59 -10.40 -0.26
N MET A 138 -13.64 -11.26 -0.66
CA MET A 138 -13.68 -12.69 -0.32
C MET A 138 -13.70 -12.91 1.20
N ILE A 139 -12.86 -12.20 1.96
CA ILE A 139 -12.82 -12.29 3.43
C ILE A 139 -14.14 -11.81 4.05
N VAL A 140 -14.69 -10.69 3.59
CA VAL A 140 -15.96 -10.15 4.09
C VAL A 140 -17.10 -11.14 3.86
N PHE A 141 -17.23 -11.70 2.67
CA PHE A 141 -18.28 -12.69 2.39
C PHE A 141 -18.02 -14.04 3.05
N TRP A 142 -16.76 -14.46 3.21
CA TRP A 142 -16.41 -15.64 4.00
C TRP A 142 -16.85 -15.48 5.46
N LEU A 143 -16.64 -14.30 6.06
CA LEU A 143 -17.13 -13.99 7.41
C LEU A 143 -18.67 -13.94 7.44
N ALA A 144 -19.29 -13.31 6.44
CA ALA A 144 -20.74 -13.22 6.34
C ALA A 144 -21.41 -14.60 6.23
N GLU A 145 -20.78 -15.56 5.54
CA GLU A 145 -21.25 -16.95 5.50
C GLU A 145 -21.32 -17.57 6.90
N LYS A 146 -20.35 -17.29 7.76
CA LYS A 146 -20.32 -17.80 9.14
C LYS A 146 -21.34 -17.12 10.05
N MET A 147 -21.60 -15.83 9.82
CA MET A 147 -22.55 -15.05 10.61
C MET A 147 -24.01 -15.26 10.20
N PHE A 148 -24.25 -15.47 8.91
CA PHE A 148 -25.58 -15.53 8.29
C PHE A 148 -25.73 -16.81 7.45
N ALA A 149 -25.41 -17.96 8.06
CA ALA A 149 -25.41 -19.24 7.37
C ALA A 149 -26.78 -19.54 6.76
N GLY A 150 -26.81 -19.83 5.45
CA GLY A 150 -28.03 -20.11 4.71
C GLY A 150 -28.88 -18.89 4.34
N ALA A 151 -28.40 -17.66 4.60
CA ALA A 151 -29.12 -16.45 4.23
C ALA A 151 -29.32 -16.37 2.70
N SER A 152 -30.56 -16.17 2.30
CA SER A 152 -30.97 -15.99 0.90
C SER A 152 -32.09 -14.96 0.83
N PHE A 153 -32.14 -14.25 -0.30
CA PHE A 153 -33.05 -13.14 -0.50
C PHE A 153 -33.70 -13.23 -1.88
N ASP A 154 -34.85 -12.59 -2.04
CA ASP A 154 -35.49 -12.45 -3.34
C ASP A 154 -34.63 -11.60 -4.30
N ILE A 155 -34.90 -11.71 -5.60
CA ILE A 155 -34.16 -11.00 -6.65
C ILE A 155 -34.09 -9.48 -6.45
N TYR A 156 -35.13 -8.83 -5.91
CA TYR A 156 -35.16 -7.38 -5.71
C TYR A 156 -34.23 -6.98 -4.56
N THR A 157 -34.34 -7.67 -3.43
CA THR A 157 -33.48 -7.45 -2.26
C THR A 157 -32.01 -7.76 -2.58
N SER A 158 -31.73 -8.86 -3.28
CA SER A 158 -30.35 -9.18 -3.71
C SER A 158 -29.78 -8.16 -4.68
N THR A 159 -30.58 -7.63 -5.60
CA THR A 159 -30.16 -6.56 -6.52
C THR A 159 -29.82 -5.28 -5.76
N LEU A 160 -30.61 -4.93 -4.73
CA LEU A 160 -30.32 -3.79 -3.86
C LEU A 160 -29.01 -3.99 -3.10
N PHE A 161 -28.74 -5.18 -2.57
CA PHE A 161 -27.46 -5.46 -1.93
C PHE A 161 -26.29 -5.33 -2.89
N VAL A 162 -26.39 -5.90 -4.11
CA VAL A 162 -25.34 -5.77 -5.13
C VAL A 162 -25.09 -4.30 -5.47
N PHE A 163 -26.14 -3.49 -5.64
CA PHE A 163 -26.02 -2.04 -5.83
C PHE A 163 -25.22 -1.38 -4.69
N LEU A 164 -25.59 -1.65 -3.43
CA LEU A 164 -24.94 -1.05 -2.26
C LEU A 164 -23.47 -1.47 -2.14
N PHE A 165 -23.15 -2.75 -2.34
CA PHE A 165 -21.77 -3.23 -2.31
C PHE A 165 -20.94 -2.62 -3.44
N VAL A 166 -21.44 -2.62 -4.69
CA VAL A 166 -20.71 -2.03 -5.81
C VAL A 166 -20.53 -0.53 -5.63
N ALA A 167 -21.53 0.20 -5.11
CA ALA A 167 -21.41 1.62 -4.81
C ALA A 167 -20.33 1.89 -3.75
N ALA A 168 -20.33 1.12 -2.65
CA ALA A 168 -19.34 1.25 -1.58
C ALA A 168 -17.93 0.92 -2.07
N ILE A 169 -17.76 -0.17 -2.83
CA ILE A 169 -16.48 -0.58 -3.43
C ILE A 169 -15.97 0.49 -4.39
N THR A 170 -16.83 0.98 -5.29
CA THR A 170 -16.46 1.99 -6.29
C THR A 170 -16.06 3.30 -5.60
N TYR A 171 -16.82 3.72 -4.58
CA TYR A 171 -16.46 4.88 -3.76
C TYR A 171 -15.10 4.69 -3.07
N GLY A 172 -14.88 3.52 -2.45
CA GLY A 172 -13.61 3.20 -1.78
C GLY A 172 -12.41 3.26 -2.74
N MET A 173 -12.54 2.72 -3.94
CA MET A 173 -11.49 2.75 -4.95
C MET A 173 -11.25 4.14 -5.54
N LEU A 174 -12.30 4.95 -5.71
CA LEU A 174 -12.17 6.36 -6.06
C LEU A 174 -11.45 7.15 -4.96
N ASN A 175 -11.84 6.93 -3.70
CA ASN A 175 -11.20 7.57 -2.56
C ASN A 175 -9.72 7.20 -2.50
N LEU A 176 -9.41 5.90 -2.62
CA LEU A 176 -8.04 5.40 -2.68
C LEU A 176 -7.23 6.09 -3.79
N ALA A 177 -7.79 6.25 -4.99
CA ALA A 177 -7.13 6.95 -6.10
C ALA A 177 -6.89 8.44 -5.82
N MET A 178 -7.78 9.10 -5.07
CA MET A 178 -7.68 10.52 -4.73
C MET A 178 -6.76 10.79 -3.54
N THR A 179 -6.48 9.77 -2.72
CA THR A 179 -5.65 9.88 -1.50
C THR A 179 -4.37 9.06 -1.56
N ILE A 180 -3.95 8.60 -2.75
CA ILE A 180 -2.67 7.88 -2.89
C ILE A 180 -1.55 8.74 -2.29
N SER A 181 -0.72 8.11 -1.47
CA SER A 181 0.45 8.71 -0.84
C SER A 181 1.46 7.61 -0.56
N GLU A 182 2.68 7.97 -0.18
CA GLU A 182 3.71 7.00 0.19
C GLU A 182 3.26 6.14 1.37
N ALA A 183 2.61 6.76 2.37
CA ALA A 183 2.01 6.07 3.50
C ALA A 183 0.92 5.08 3.09
N VAL A 184 0.02 5.46 2.16
CA VAL A 184 -1.03 4.54 1.67
C VAL A 184 -0.42 3.33 0.98
N ILE A 185 0.58 3.51 0.11
CA ILE A 185 1.24 2.38 -0.57
C ILE A 185 1.99 1.50 0.44
N THR A 186 2.68 2.10 1.41
CA THR A 186 3.39 1.40 2.48
C THR A 186 2.43 0.56 3.33
N ASN A 187 1.31 1.15 3.76
CA ASN A 187 0.28 0.45 4.54
C ASN A 187 -0.37 -0.67 3.73
N SER A 188 -0.65 -0.45 2.44
CA SER A 188 -1.18 -1.49 1.56
C SER A 188 -0.18 -2.63 1.37
N MET A 189 1.13 -2.34 1.26
CA MET A 189 2.17 -3.37 1.22
C MET A 189 2.22 -4.17 2.52
N MET A 190 2.12 -3.51 3.67
CA MET A 190 2.06 -4.17 4.98
C MET A 190 0.82 -5.08 5.10
N ILE A 191 -0.35 -4.59 4.72
CA ILE A 191 -1.60 -5.38 4.70
C ILE A 191 -1.46 -6.58 3.76
N MET A 192 -0.89 -6.39 2.57
CA MET A 192 -0.68 -7.46 1.60
C MET A 192 0.28 -8.52 2.17
N ILE A 193 1.46 -8.13 2.65
CA ILE A 193 2.45 -9.06 3.19
C ILE A 193 1.90 -9.77 4.42
N ILE A 194 1.53 -9.04 5.47
CA ILE A 194 1.15 -9.67 6.75
C ILE A 194 -0.16 -10.44 6.57
N GLY A 195 -1.17 -9.82 5.96
CA GLY A 195 -2.47 -10.44 5.74
C GLY A 195 -2.39 -11.63 4.79
N GLY A 196 -1.68 -11.50 3.67
CA GLY A 196 -1.51 -12.57 2.70
C GLY A 196 -0.70 -13.75 3.23
N MET A 197 0.35 -13.48 4.01
CA MET A 197 1.14 -14.53 4.67
C MET A 197 0.32 -15.29 5.71
N LEU A 198 -0.35 -14.58 6.62
CA LEU A 198 -1.23 -15.19 7.62
C LEU A 198 -2.37 -15.98 6.96
N PHE A 199 -2.98 -15.43 5.91
CA PHE A 199 -4.03 -16.12 5.17
C PHE A 199 -3.51 -17.40 4.49
N SER A 200 -2.29 -17.36 3.94
CA SER A 200 -1.65 -18.53 3.35
C SER A 200 -1.34 -19.62 4.38
N MET A 201 -0.92 -19.24 5.60
CA MET A 201 -0.72 -20.17 6.71
C MET A 201 -2.04 -20.79 7.19
N LEU A 202 -3.06 -19.95 7.42
CA LEU A 202 -4.36 -20.37 7.97
C LEU A 202 -5.12 -21.30 7.03
N THR A 203 -4.93 -21.13 5.72
CA THR A 203 -5.68 -21.86 4.71
C THR A 203 -4.90 -23.01 4.08
N ASN A 204 -3.68 -23.27 4.56
CA ASN A 204 -2.87 -24.40 4.13
C ASN A 204 -3.52 -25.72 4.58
N SER A 205 -3.60 -26.69 3.68
CA SER A 205 -4.15 -28.01 3.98
C SER A 205 -3.18 -28.90 4.79
N ASN A 206 -1.87 -28.72 4.63
CA ASN A 206 -0.86 -29.45 5.37
C ASN A 206 -0.59 -28.73 6.71
N ARG A 207 -0.83 -29.39 7.84
CA ARG A 207 -0.60 -28.79 9.18
C ARG A 207 0.87 -28.77 9.60
N ASP A 208 1.70 -29.56 8.92
CA ASP A 208 3.12 -29.76 9.24
C ASP A 208 4.04 -29.00 8.27
N TRP A 209 3.48 -28.05 7.49
CA TRP A 209 4.24 -27.23 6.54
C TRP A 209 5.49 -26.58 7.17
N TRP A 210 5.40 -26.22 8.44
CA TRP A 210 6.44 -25.53 9.20
C TRP A 210 7.65 -26.42 9.54
N HIS A 211 7.58 -27.73 9.30
CA HIS A 211 8.74 -28.62 9.38
C HIS A 211 9.65 -28.55 8.15
N TYR A 212 9.16 -28.02 7.02
CA TYR A 212 9.91 -27.99 5.77
C TYR A 212 10.69 -26.69 5.61
N ASN A 213 9.99 -25.61 5.28
CA ASN A 213 10.49 -24.24 5.14
C ASN A 213 9.31 -23.28 5.00
N PHE A 214 9.54 -22.00 5.18
CA PHE A 214 8.55 -20.94 5.02
C PHE A 214 8.02 -20.86 3.59
N SER A 215 8.90 -21.03 2.59
CA SER A 215 8.53 -21.04 1.17
C SER A 215 7.68 -22.25 0.75
N TYR A 216 7.52 -23.27 1.62
CA TYR A 216 6.67 -24.43 1.36
C TYR A 216 5.23 -24.01 1.08
N LEU A 217 4.79 -22.93 1.75
CA LEU A 217 3.48 -22.32 1.55
C LEU A 217 3.18 -21.98 0.08
N GLY A 218 4.22 -21.75 -0.74
CA GLY A 218 4.13 -21.45 -2.17
C GLY A 218 4.28 -22.65 -3.11
N THR A 219 4.54 -23.86 -2.62
CA THR A 219 4.83 -25.04 -3.48
C THR A 219 3.57 -25.74 -3.98
N GLN A 220 3.62 -26.33 -5.18
CA GLN A 220 2.50 -27.05 -5.81
C GLN A 220 2.03 -28.29 -5.04
N GLN A 221 2.76 -28.69 -3.98
CA GLN A 221 2.33 -29.73 -3.05
C GLN A 221 1.12 -29.31 -2.20
N ASN A 222 0.75 -28.03 -2.23
CA ASN A 222 -0.43 -27.46 -1.57
C ASN A 222 -1.43 -26.93 -2.61
N ALA A 223 -2.72 -27.27 -2.52
CA ALA A 223 -3.75 -26.75 -3.45
C ALA A 223 -3.93 -25.22 -3.40
N THR A 224 -3.43 -24.59 -2.34
CA THR A 224 -3.61 -23.16 -2.05
C THR A 224 -2.32 -22.34 -2.24
N TYR A 225 -1.31 -22.97 -2.85
CA TYR A 225 0.04 -22.43 -3.04
C TYR A 225 0.10 -21.05 -3.69
N TRP A 226 -0.83 -20.78 -4.60
CA TRP A 226 -0.92 -19.53 -5.33
C TRP A 226 -1.12 -18.32 -4.40
N ARG A 227 -1.72 -18.50 -3.21
CA ARG A 227 -1.99 -17.40 -2.26
C ARG A 227 -0.70 -16.77 -1.71
N PHE A 228 0.27 -17.61 -1.35
CA PHE A 228 1.58 -17.18 -0.88
C PHE A 228 2.35 -16.47 -2.00
N ASN A 229 2.40 -17.09 -3.18
CA ASN A 229 3.13 -16.57 -4.33
C ASN A 229 2.57 -15.23 -4.82
N ILE A 230 1.25 -15.11 -4.94
CA ILE A 230 0.58 -13.87 -5.34
C ILE A 230 0.83 -12.75 -4.30
N THR A 231 0.83 -13.10 -3.01
CA THR A 231 1.17 -12.15 -1.94
C THR A 231 2.56 -11.55 -2.15
N LEU A 232 3.57 -12.38 -2.42
CA LEU A 232 4.94 -11.93 -2.68
C LEU A 232 5.03 -11.05 -3.94
N ILE A 233 4.44 -11.50 -5.05
CA ILE A 233 4.47 -10.78 -6.34
C ILE A 233 3.84 -9.41 -6.18
N PHE A 234 2.67 -9.30 -5.56
CA PHE A 234 1.98 -8.01 -5.45
C PHE A 234 2.57 -7.09 -4.39
N SER A 235 3.20 -7.65 -3.35
CA SER A 235 3.99 -6.86 -2.40
C SER A 235 5.23 -6.27 -3.07
N ALA A 236 5.88 -7.02 -3.95
CA ALA A 236 6.98 -6.53 -4.78
C ALA A 236 6.53 -5.41 -5.74
N LEU A 237 5.36 -5.55 -6.36
CA LEU A 237 4.77 -4.51 -7.21
C LEU A 237 4.50 -3.21 -6.42
N LEU A 238 3.94 -3.32 -5.21
CA LEU A 238 3.73 -2.18 -4.32
C LEU A 238 5.07 -1.56 -3.88
N MET A 239 6.06 -2.38 -3.52
CA MET A 239 7.40 -1.92 -3.15
C MET A 239 8.07 -1.17 -4.30
N ALA A 240 8.04 -1.71 -5.52
CA ALA A 240 8.58 -1.05 -6.70
C ALA A 240 7.88 0.30 -6.94
N THR A 241 6.56 0.36 -6.77
CA THR A 241 5.81 1.62 -6.91
C THR A 241 6.18 2.63 -5.83
N LEU A 242 6.35 2.17 -4.58
CA LEU A 242 6.74 3.01 -3.44
C LEU A 242 8.14 3.60 -3.65
N VAL A 243 9.09 2.79 -4.11
CA VAL A 243 10.43 3.27 -4.50
C VAL A 243 10.33 4.33 -5.60
N ASP A 244 9.49 4.09 -6.61
CA ASP A 244 9.29 5.04 -7.69
C ASP A 244 8.70 6.37 -7.21
N TYR A 245 7.76 6.31 -6.26
CA TYR A 245 7.11 7.47 -5.67
C TYR A 245 8.08 8.26 -4.76
N LEU A 246 8.70 7.60 -3.77
CA LEU A 246 9.62 8.24 -2.83
C LEU A 246 10.78 8.94 -3.55
N PHE A 247 11.36 8.27 -4.53
CA PHE A 247 12.53 8.80 -5.23
C PHE A 247 12.19 9.87 -6.28
N PHE A 248 10.91 10.11 -6.60
CA PHE A 248 10.52 11.22 -7.47
C PHE A 248 10.91 12.58 -6.87
N ASN A 249 10.67 12.79 -5.57
CA ASN A 249 11.04 14.02 -4.86
C ASN A 249 12.41 13.89 -4.16
N LEU A 250 12.71 12.72 -3.59
CA LEU A 250 13.98 12.53 -2.87
C LEU A 250 15.19 12.74 -3.78
N GLN A 251 15.16 12.27 -5.03
CA GLN A 251 16.27 12.43 -5.97
C GLN A 251 16.47 13.88 -6.44
N LYS A 252 15.40 14.70 -6.46
CA LYS A 252 15.50 16.14 -6.75
C LYS A 252 16.18 16.89 -5.61
N LYS A 253 15.85 16.51 -4.37
CA LYS A 253 16.40 17.11 -3.15
C LYS A 253 17.83 16.67 -2.84
N TYR A 254 18.11 15.38 -3.05
CA TYR A 254 19.41 14.76 -2.85
C TYR A 254 19.89 14.16 -4.18
N PRO A 255 20.56 14.96 -5.04
CA PRO A 255 21.02 14.51 -6.36
C PRO A 255 22.25 13.57 -6.30
N ASP A 256 22.59 13.06 -5.12
CA ASP A 256 23.73 12.21 -4.85
C ASP A 256 23.68 10.88 -5.61
N ARG A 257 24.87 10.38 -5.98
CA ARG A 257 25.01 9.03 -6.57
C ARG A 257 24.55 7.94 -5.60
N GLY A 258 24.76 8.12 -4.30
CA GLY A 258 24.32 7.19 -3.26
C GLY A 258 22.80 6.97 -3.29
N VAL A 259 22.02 8.03 -3.45
CA VAL A 259 20.55 7.97 -3.51
C VAL A 259 20.09 7.21 -4.77
N LYS A 260 20.78 7.42 -5.92
CA LYS A 260 20.50 6.64 -7.13
C LYS A 260 20.80 5.15 -6.94
N VAL A 261 21.92 4.83 -6.29
CA VAL A 261 22.29 3.45 -5.98
C VAL A 261 21.28 2.82 -5.03
N LEU A 262 20.85 3.54 -3.98
CA LEU A 262 19.82 3.07 -3.05
C LEU A 262 18.52 2.75 -3.80
N ARG A 263 18.08 3.62 -4.71
CA ARG A 263 16.90 3.39 -5.55
C ARG A 263 17.03 2.09 -6.34
N ILE A 264 18.18 1.86 -6.98
CA ILE A 264 18.44 0.65 -7.79
C ILE A 264 18.43 -0.59 -6.90
N LEU A 265 19.08 -0.55 -5.74
CA LEU A 265 19.11 -1.67 -4.80
C LEU A 265 17.70 -2.00 -4.27
N LEU A 266 16.87 -0.99 -3.98
CA LEU A 266 15.48 -1.21 -3.56
C LEU A 266 14.59 -1.76 -4.68
N TYR A 267 14.84 -1.43 -5.96
CA TYR A 267 14.20 -2.14 -7.06
C TYR A 267 14.67 -3.57 -7.19
N ALA A 268 15.95 -3.83 -6.95
CA ALA A 268 16.51 -5.18 -6.98
C ALA A 268 15.89 -6.04 -5.86
N GLU A 269 15.72 -5.50 -4.65
CA GLU A 269 14.92 -6.11 -3.56
C GLU A 269 13.50 -6.45 -4.00
N ALA A 270 12.77 -5.48 -4.56
CA ALA A 270 11.41 -5.70 -5.05
C ALA A 270 11.39 -6.79 -6.14
N ALA A 271 12.35 -6.79 -7.06
CA ALA A 271 12.46 -7.80 -8.10
C ALA A 271 12.77 -9.20 -7.53
N CYS A 272 13.64 -9.29 -6.52
CA CYS A 272 13.91 -10.54 -5.82
C CYS A 272 12.66 -11.04 -5.08
N LEU A 273 11.97 -10.19 -4.33
CA LEU A 273 10.73 -10.54 -3.62
C LEU A 273 9.66 -11.08 -4.58
N GLY A 274 9.46 -10.41 -5.72
CA GLY A 274 8.53 -10.85 -6.75
C GLY A 274 9.01 -12.13 -7.45
N GLY A 275 10.32 -12.25 -7.66
CA GLY A 275 10.96 -13.44 -8.21
C GLY A 275 10.71 -14.70 -7.39
N ILE A 276 10.81 -14.61 -6.05
CA ILE A 276 10.49 -15.72 -5.14
C ILE A 276 9.05 -16.21 -5.34
N GLY A 277 8.09 -15.30 -5.52
CA GLY A 277 6.70 -15.66 -5.81
C GLY A 277 6.49 -16.22 -7.23
N CYS A 278 7.23 -15.73 -8.22
CA CYS A 278 7.16 -16.21 -9.61
C CYS A 278 7.80 -17.60 -9.80
N PHE A 279 8.80 -17.93 -8.98
CA PHE A 279 9.52 -19.19 -9.02
C PHE A 279 9.38 -19.90 -7.67
N PRO A 280 8.26 -20.59 -7.42
CA PRO A 280 8.04 -21.26 -6.15
C PRO A 280 9.08 -22.35 -5.90
N ASN A 281 9.25 -22.77 -4.65
CA ASN A 281 10.26 -23.75 -4.26
C ASN A 281 9.90 -25.21 -4.64
N ASP A 282 9.39 -25.39 -5.86
CA ASP A 282 9.13 -26.70 -6.46
C ASP A 282 10.45 -27.28 -7.02
N PRO A 283 10.58 -28.62 -7.14
CA PRO A 283 11.81 -29.26 -7.60
C PRO A 283 12.38 -28.70 -8.92
N GLN A 284 11.51 -28.28 -9.84
CA GLN A 284 11.89 -27.70 -11.13
C GLN A 284 12.52 -26.29 -11.04
N TYR A 285 12.17 -25.52 -9.99
CA TYR A 285 12.60 -24.13 -9.81
C TYR A 285 13.50 -23.94 -8.57
N HIS A 286 13.72 -24.99 -7.78
CA HIS A 286 14.44 -24.94 -6.50
C HIS A 286 15.76 -24.14 -6.58
N VAL A 287 16.62 -24.42 -7.57
CA VAL A 287 17.90 -23.71 -7.74
C VAL A 287 17.70 -22.21 -8.03
N PHE A 288 16.70 -21.87 -8.85
CA PHE A 288 16.37 -20.47 -9.16
C PHE A 288 15.79 -19.77 -7.93
N HIS A 289 14.85 -20.40 -7.24
CA HIS A 289 14.25 -19.90 -6.00
C HIS A 289 15.33 -19.59 -4.97
N ASP A 290 16.19 -20.55 -4.65
CA ASP A 290 17.26 -20.40 -3.68
C ASP A 290 18.24 -19.28 -4.07
N ARG A 291 18.57 -19.17 -5.36
CA ARG A 291 19.47 -18.11 -5.84
C ARG A 291 18.84 -16.73 -5.69
N ILE A 292 17.56 -16.59 -6.01
CA ILE A 292 16.84 -15.32 -5.87
C ILE A 292 16.73 -14.94 -4.38
N SER A 293 16.39 -15.89 -3.51
CA SER A 293 16.34 -15.71 -2.06
C SER A 293 17.69 -15.31 -1.47
N MET A 294 18.80 -15.91 -1.94
CA MET A 294 20.14 -15.48 -1.55
C MET A 294 20.45 -14.04 -1.96
N TRP A 295 20.10 -13.64 -3.19
CA TRP A 295 20.30 -12.27 -3.65
C TRP A 295 19.47 -11.25 -2.88
N LEU A 296 18.24 -11.59 -2.49
CA LEU A 296 17.42 -10.77 -1.60
C LEU A 296 18.21 -10.45 -0.32
N VAL A 297 18.73 -11.46 0.37
CA VAL A 297 19.50 -11.26 1.62
C VAL A 297 20.80 -10.48 1.38
N TYR A 298 21.52 -10.76 0.30
CA TYR A 298 22.78 -10.05 0.01
C TYR A 298 22.57 -8.58 -0.30
N ILE A 299 21.52 -8.24 -1.06
CA ILE A 299 21.17 -6.85 -1.34
C ILE A 299 20.76 -6.15 -0.05
N MET A 300 19.98 -6.80 0.81
CA MET A 300 19.56 -6.26 2.11
C MET A 300 20.77 -5.88 2.99
N ILE A 301 21.70 -6.82 3.18
CA ILE A 301 22.93 -6.60 3.96
C ILE A 301 23.79 -5.50 3.31
N LEU A 302 23.88 -5.48 1.99
CA LEU A 302 24.59 -4.44 1.25
C LEU A 302 23.98 -3.06 1.50
N ILE A 303 22.65 -2.92 1.45
CA ILE A 303 21.97 -1.65 1.73
C ILE A 303 22.22 -1.26 3.18
N ILE A 304 22.03 -2.15 4.16
CA ILE A 304 22.25 -1.86 5.59
C ILE A 304 23.69 -1.41 5.82
N GLY A 305 24.67 -2.17 5.32
CA GLY A 305 26.09 -1.87 5.48
C GLY A 305 26.46 -0.52 4.86
N LEU A 306 25.95 -0.24 3.66
CA LEU A 306 26.27 0.98 2.93
C LEU A 306 25.36 2.18 3.25
N LEU A 307 24.37 2.01 4.13
CA LEU A 307 23.27 2.95 4.32
C LEU A 307 23.73 4.39 4.60
N ARG A 308 24.77 4.55 5.44
CA ARG A 308 25.34 5.85 5.80
C ARG A 308 25.89 6.64 4.61
N TRP A 309 26.33 5.95 3.55
CA TRP A 309 26.85 6.56 2.33
C TRP A 309 25.77 6.65 1.24
N LEU A 310 24.83 5.70 1.23
CA LEU A 310 23.72 5.70 0.30
C LEU A 310 22.74 6.86 0.54
N MET A 311 22.45 7.18 1.80
CA MET A 311 21.59 8.31 2.17
C MET A 311 22.11 9.04 3.42
N PRO A 312 23.07 9.97 3.27
CA PRO A 312 23.71 10.68 4.40
C PRO A 312 22.78 11.54 5.26
N GLY A 313 21.59 11.89 4.76
CA GLY A 313 20.58 12.67 5.47
C GLY A 313 19.77 11.87 6.51
N LEU A 314 19.96 10.55 6.61
CA LEU A 314 19.30 9.73 7.62
C LEU A 314 19.76 10.08 9.03
N SER A 315 18.86 9.95 10.01
CA SER A 315 19.19 10.21 11.41
C SER A 315 20.21 9.20 11.96
N ARG A 316 21.10 9.64 12.85
CA ARG A 316 22.04 8.74 13.53
C ARG A 316 21.33 7.64 14.34
N GLN A 317 20.14 7.93 14.86
CA GLN A 317 19.32 6.95 15.57
C GLN A 317 18.87 5.82 14.63
N PHE A 318 18.36 6.17 13.45
CA PHE A 318 17.95 5.19 12.46
C PHE A 318 19.12 4.36 11.92
N LEU A 319 20.29 4.96 11.70
CA LEU A 319 21.50 4.21 11.33
C LEU A 319 21.89 3.18 12.40
N LYS A 320 21.83 3.54 13.69
CA LYS A 320 22.10 2.60 14.79
C LYS A 320 21.09 1.44 14.78
N ILE A 321 19.80 1.73 14.66
CA ILE A 321 18.75 0.71 14.59
C ILE A 321 19.00 -0.22 13.39
N SER A 322 19.38 0.32 12.24
CA SER A 322 19.69 -0.46 11.04
C SER A 322 20.84 -1.44 11.26
N TYR A 323 21.94 -0.99 11.87
CA TYR A 323 23.07 -1.86 12.18
C TYR A 323 22.76 -2.88 13.28
N ILE A 324 21.91 -2.54 14.25
CA ILE A 324 21.44 -3.50 15.26
C ILE A 324 20.60 -4.59 14.59
N ILE A 325 19.63 -4.23 13.76
CA ILE A 325 18.79 -5.22 13.05
C ILE A 325 19.67 -6.10 12.15
N GLY A 326 20.57 -5.51 11.36
CA GLY A 326 21.50 -6.29 10.53
C GLY A 326 22.41 -7.20 11.35
N GLY A 327 22.83 -6.77 12.55
CA GLY A 327 23.60 -7.60 13.47
C GLY A 327 22.78 -8.76 14.05
N ILE A 328 21.50 -8.54 14.36
CA ILE A 328 20.58 -9.58 14.82
C ILE A 328 20.34 -10.61 13.70
N MET A 329 20.12 -10.17 12.46
CA MET A 329 20.00 -11.06 11.30
C MET A 329 21.28 -11.90 11.10
N ALA A 330 22.45 -11.26 11.15
CA ALA A 330 23.73 -11.99 11.07
C ALA A 330 23.90 -13.02 12.21
N LEU A 331 23.43 -12.69 13.42
CA LEU A 331 23.41 -13.61 14.56
C LEU A 331 22.42 -14.75 14.34
N ASP A 332 21.23 -14.48 13.82
CA ASP A 332 20.19 -15.48 13.51
C ASP A 332 20.73 -16.50 12.49
N TRP A 333 21.36 -16.01 11.43
CA TRP A 333 22.08 -16.84 10.46
C TRP A 333 23.19 -17.67 11.10
N LEU A 334 23.99 -17.08 11.98
CA LEU A 334 25.07 -17.79 12.67
C LEU A 334 24.52 -18.90 13.58
N VAL A 335 23.47 -18.62 14.35
CA VAL A 335 22.82 -19.60 15.22
C VAL A 335 22.23 -20.74 14.38
N PHE A 336 21.53 -20.41 13.30
CA PHE A 336 20.98 -21.41 12.38
C PHE A 336 22.05 -22.29 11.73
N LYS A 337 23.20 -21.72 11.35
CA LYS A 337 24.29 -22.49 10.71
C LYS A 337 25.17 -23.27 11.68
N ALA A 338 25.44 -22.71 12.86
CA ALA A 338 26.38 -23.29 13.82
C ALA A 338 25.72 -24.24 14.82
N THR A 339 24.39 -24.18 14.97
CA THR A 339 23.64 -24.96 15.94
C THR A 339 22.44 -25.65 15.29
N SER A 340 21.84 -26.60 16.00
CA SER A 340 20.55 -27.21 15.63
C SER A 340 19.35 -26.57 16.35
N TYR A 341 19.54 -25.39 16.95
CA TYR A 341 18.51 -24.75 17.78
C TYR A 341 17.35 -24.19 16.94
N LEU A 342 17.66 -23.53 15.83
CA LEU A 342 16.64 -22.99 14.92
C LEU A 342 16.31 -24.00 13.83
N SER A 343 15.02 -24.28 13.64
CA SER A 343 14.56 -24.92 12.41
C SER A 343 14.71 -23.95 11.23
N LEU A 344 14.80 -24.48 10.01
CA LEU A 344 14.88 -23.67 8.79
C LEU A 344 13.72 -22.67 8.70
N THR A 345 12.49 -23.12 8.97
CA THR A 345 11.31 -22.26 8.97
C THR A 345 11.39 -21.14 10.02
N ALA A 346 11.91 -21.43 11.23
CA ALA A 346 12.03 -20.42 12.28
C ALA A 346 13.03 -19.33 11.88
N PHE A 347 14.19 -19.74 11.36
CA PHE A 347 15.19 -18.84 10.78
C PHE A 347 14.57 -17.98 9.65
N GLU A 348 13.90 -18.60 8.68
CA GLU A 348 13.30 -17.87 7.55
C GLU A 348 12.20 -16.89 7.99
N LEU A 349 11.37 -17.24 8.99
CA LEU A 349 10.35 -16.35 9.54
C LEU A 349 10.96 -15.16 10.29
N LEU A 350 12.03 -15.37 11.06
CA LEU A 350 12.75 -14.31 11.76
C LEU A 350 13.42 -13.36 10.77
N GLU A 351 14.17 -13.89 9.80
CA GLU A 351 14.80 -13.10 8.73
C GLU A 351 13.78 -12.32 7.92
N PHE A 352 12.67 -12.96 7.53
CA PHE A 352 11.59 -12.28 6.80
C PHE A 352 10.96 -11.16 7.64
N GLY A 353 10.63 -11.44 8.91
CA GLY A 353 10.02 -10.47 9.81
C GLY A 353 10.92 -9.27 10.13
N LEU A 354 12.20 -9.52 10.41
CA LEU A 354 13.20 -8.50 10.69
C LEU A 354 13.51 -7.66 9.44
N SER A 355 13.75 -8.29 8.30
CA SER A 355 13.99 -7.62 7.02
C SER A 355 12.83 -6.73 6.62
N PHE A 356 11.60 -7.25 6.72
CA PHE A 356 10.41 -6.49 6.36
C PHE A 356 10.16 -5.33 7.31
N SER A 357 10.34 -5.54 8.62
CA SER A 357 10.24 -4.46 9.62
C SER A 357 11.26 -3.36 9.36
N TRP A 358 12.50 -3.73 9.02
CA TRP A 358 13.54 -2.77 8.68
C TRP A 358 13.23 -2.01 7.38
N LEU A 359 12.73 -2.67 6.35
CA LEU A 359 12.30 -2.02 5.10
C LEU A 359 11.19 -0.98 5.35
N LEU A 360 10.21 -1.31 6.19
CA LEU A 360 9.15 -0.37 6.58
C LEU A 360 9.73 0.85 7.31
N LEU A 361 10.64 0.65 8.25
CA LEU A 361 11.31 1.75 8.95
C LEU A 361 12.15 2.60 7.98
N LEU A 362 12.83 1.98 7.02
CA LEU A 362 13.56 2.68 5.97
C LEU A 362 12.63 3.55 5.15
N PHE A 363 11.51 3.01 4.66
CA PHE A 363 10.55 3.78 3.87
C PHE A 363 9.93 4.94 4.64
N GLN A 364 9.59 4.76 5.92
CA GLN A 364 9.12 5.85 6.77
C GLN A 364 10.16 6.97 6.92
N ASN A 365 11.44 6.62 7.08
CA ASN A 365 12.51 7.61 7.17
C ASN A 365 12.76 8.31 5.82
N LEU A 366 12.66 7.59 4.70
CA LEU A 366 12.78 8.18 3.37
C LEU A 366 11.59 9.10 3.06
N GLU A 367 10.37 8.73 3.45
CA GLU A 367 9.16 9.56 3.35
C GLU A 367 9.32 10.86 4.15
N TYR A 368 9.81 10.75 5.38
CA TYR A 368 10.14 11.90 6.22
C TYR A 368 11.14 12.84 5.53
N LEU A 369 12.22 12.30 4.95
CA LEU A 369 13.22 13.10 4.23
C LEU A 369 12.70 13.72 2.94
N ALA A 370 11.85 13.00 2.21
CA ALA A 370 11.19 13.50 1.01
C ALA A 370 10.28 14.70 1.33
N ARG A 371 9.58 14.68 2.48
CA ARG A 371 8.63 15.74 2.88
C ARG A 371 9.28 16.97 3.52
N ILE A 372 10.37 16.82 4.27
CA ILE A 372 10.93 17.90 5.12
C ILE A 372 11.73 18.97 4.35
N GLY A 373 11.62 19.00 3.02
CA GLY A 373 12.24 20.06 2.21
C GLY A 373 11.37 21.30 2.07
N ASP A 374 10.05 21.10 1.92
CA ASP A 374 9.20 22.11 1.28
C ASP A 374 8.23 22.81 2.25
N GLN A 375 8.16 22.40 3.52
CA GLN A 375 7.06 22.77 4.43
C GLN A 375 7.46 23.32 5.80
N ILE A 376 8.76 23.34 6.16
CA ILE A 376 9.19 23.87 7.46
C ILE A 376 9.97 25.16 7.23
N PHE A 377 9.28 26.28 7.43
CA PHE A 377 9.90 27.59 7.45
C PHE A 377 10.03 28.04 8.91
N PRO A 378 11.25 28.35 9.40
CA PRO A 378 11.37 28.97 10.71
C PRO A 378 10.76 30.37 10.63
N VAL A 379 9.68 30.59 11.38
CA VAL A 379 9.04 31.90 11.48
C VAL A 379 9.11 32.37 12.92
N ARG A 380 9.36 33.67 13.12
CA ARG A 380 9.35 34.30 14.44
C ARG A 380 8.04 35.06 14.62
N ILE A 381 7.50 35.02 15.82
CA ILE A 381 6.36 35.84 16.20
C ILE A 381 6.92 37.16 16.70
N GLU A 382 6.58 38.25 16.01
CA GLU A 382 6.89 39.59 16.47
C GLU A 382 5.68 40.16 17.22
N LYS A 383 5.97 40.75 18.39
CA LYS A 383 4.97 41.49 19.17
C LYS A 383 4.90 42.89 18.61
N ASN A 384 3.74 43.29 18.09
CA ASN A 384 3.56 44.62 17.57
C ASN A 384 3.33 45.57 18.76
N ASP A 385 4.39 46.23 19.23
CA ASP A 385 4.37 47.19 20.34
C ASP A 385 3.99 48.62 19.89
N ASP A 386 3.26 48.75 18.77
CA ASP A 386 2.73 50.02 18.30
C ASP A 386 1.62 50.53 19.24
N HIS A 387 2.04 51.26 20.27
CA HIS A 387 1.30 52.36 20.85
C HIS A 387 1.48 53.59 19.95
N GLN A 388 0.58 53.77 18.98
CA GLN A 388 0.15 55.09 18.50
C GLN A 388 -1.34 55.08 18.26
#